data_AF-A0A1M5XEH0-F1
#
_entry.id   AF-A0A1M5XEH0-F1
#
_cell.length_a   1.000
_cell.length_b   1.000
_cell.length_c   1.000
_cell.angle_alpha   90.00
_cell.angle_beta   90.00
_cell.angle_gamma   90.00
#
_symmetry.space_group_name_H-M   'P 1'
#
loop_
_entity.id
_entity.type
_entity.pdbx_description
1 polymer ?
#
loop_
_entity_poly.entity_id
_entity_poly.type
_entity_poly.pdbx_seq_one_letter_code
_entity_poly.pdbx_strand_id
1 'polypeptide(L)'
;MSPKMIRSKFRTAFAVIALPLALSGCVGSNAVTGKLMEANLKAVDNRYARGGLNMLMSPAYAVCIGADYVVFNSVEFWTGENPINGSGHVFDTEVDTLIEVNRQLDDSLTEAPIAPIN
;
A
#
# COMPACT_ATOMS: atom_id res chain seq x y z
N MET A 1 12.10 36.28 -1.97
CA MET A 1 11.10 35.61 -2.86
C MET A 1 9.69 35.97 -2.37
N SER A 2 8.71 36.24 -3.25
CA SER A 2 7.36 36.71 -2.84
C SER A 2 6.49 35.58 -2.24
N PRO A 3 5.65 35.85 -1.22
CA PRO A 3 4.77 34.84 -0.61
C PRO A 3 3.84 34.13 -1.62
N LYS A 4 3.40 34.84 -2.66
CA LYS A 4 2.59 34.27 -3.76
C LYS A 4 3.37 33.23 -4.56
N MET A 5 4.67 33.47 -4.74
CA MET A 5 5.57 32.58 -5.47
C MET A 5 5.90 31.33 -4.66
N ILE A 6 6.06 31.46 -3.33
CA ILE A 6 6.25 30.32 -2.42
C ILE A 6 5.01 29.42 -2.43
N ARG A 7 3.81 30.00 -2.30
CA ARG A 7 2.54 29.26 -2.36
C ARG A 7 2.34 28.54 -3.70
N SER A 8 2.68 29.19 -4.81
CA SER A 8 2.58 28.58 -6.14
C SER A 8 3.50 27.36 -6.28
N LYS A 9 4.78 27.51 -5.92
CA LYS A 9 5.75 26.40 -5.98
C LYS A 9 5.36 25.23 -5.06
N PHE A 10 4.84 25.51 -3.87
CA PHE A 10 4.37 24.47 -2.96
C PHE A 10 3.18 23.69 -3.53
N ARG A 11 2.22 24.37 -4.17
CA ARG A 11 1.08 23.71 -4.84
C ARG A 11 1.54 22.83 -6.00
N THR A 12 2.48 23.30 -6.81
CA THR A 12 3.04 22.50 -7.91
C THR A 12 3.80 21.29 -7.39
N ALA A 13 4.65 21.46 -6.37
CA ALA A 13 5.39 20.35 -5.76
C ALA A 13 4.46 19.31 -5.13
N PHE A 14 3.43 19.74 -4.41
CA PHE A 14 2.41 18.85 -3.85
C PHE A 14 1.68 18.06 -4.94
N ALA A 15 1.26 18.71 -6.02
CA ALA A 15 0.58 18.03 -7.13
C ALA A 15 1.48 16.99 -7.83
N VAL A 16 2.76 17.30 -8.01
CA VAL A 16 3.75 16.40 -8.62
C VAL A 16 4.01 15.17 -7.76
N ILE A 17 3.92 15.28 -6.43
CA ILE A 17 4.12 14.15 -5.50
C ILE A 17 2.82 13.37 -5.29
N ALA A 18 1.70 14.06 -5.10
CA ALA A 18 0.42 13.44 -4.77
C ALA A 18 -0.18 12.64 -5.94
N LEU A 19 0.03 13.10 -7.19
CA LEU A 19 -0.57 12.45 -8.36
C LEU A 19 0.00 11.05 -8.63
N PRO A 20 1.33 10.82 -8.63
CA PRO A 20 1.90 9.48 -8.72
C PRO A 20 1.45 8.56 -7.59
N LEU A 21 1.38 9.06 -6.35
CA LEU A 21 0.91 8.27 -5.20
C LEU A 21 -0.56 7.86 -5.34
N ALA A 22 -1.39 8.68 -5.98
CA ALA A 22 -2.78 8.36 -6.26
C ALA A 22 -2.96 7.38 -7.44
N LEU A 23 -1.96 7.25 -8.32
CA LEU A 23 -1.98 6.38 -9.49
C LEU A 23 -1.19 5.07 -9.28
N SER A 24 -0.26 5.04 -8.32
CA SER A 24 0.44 3.83 -7.93
C SER A 24 -0.50 2.94 -7.13
N GLY A 25 -0.79 1.74 -7.65
CA GLY A 25 -1.32 0.68 -6.81
C GLY A 25 -0.34 0.44 -5.65
N CYS A 26 -0.85 0.35 -4.42
CA CYS A 26 -0.01 0.01 -3.27
C CYS A 26 0.45 -1.44 -3.44
N VAL A 27 1.76 -1.65 -3.51
CA VAL A 27 2.38 -2.97 -3.62
C VAL A 27 2.45 -3.59 -2.22
N GLY A 28 1.83 -4.75 -2.04
CA GLY A 28 1.63 -5.43 -0.75
C GLY A 28 0.16 -5.71 -0.46
N SER A 29 -0.13 -6.39 0.65
CA SER A 29 -1.48 -6.87 1.00
C SER A 29 -2.46 -5.77 1.42
N ASN A 30 -1.96 -4.58 1.79
CA ASN A 30 -2.76 -3.44 2.26
C ASN A 30 -3.72 -3.82 3.40
N ALA A 31 -3.20 -4.57 4.38
CA ALA A 31 -3.98 -5.24 5.41
C ALA A 31 -4.92 -4.30 6.20
N VAL A 32 -4.47 -3.11 6.57
CA VAL A 32 -5.29 -2.17 7.36
C VAL A 32 -6.39 -1.57 6.49
N THR A 33 -6.06 -1.14 5.28
CA THR A 33 -7.02 -0.63 4.30
C THR A 33 -8.08 -1.68 3.96
N GLY A 34 -7.68 -2.95 3.84
CA GLY A 34 -8.57 -4.08 3.65
C GLY A 34 -9.57 -4.24 4.81
N LYS A 35 -9.12 -4.14 6.06
CA LYS A 35 -10.00 -4.18 7.24
C LYS A 35 -10.98 -3.00 7.28
N LEU A 36 -10.53 -1.79 6.92
CA LEU A 36 -11.42 -0.62 6.83
C LEU A 36 -12.48 -0.82 5.74
N MET A 37 -12.11 -1.39 4.60
CA MET A 37 -13.04 -1.75 3.53
C MET A 37 -14.06 -2.79 3.98
N GLU A 38 -13.64 -3.83 4.70
CA GLU A 38 -14.55 -4.83 5.26
C GLU A 38 -15.58 -4.19 6.19
N ALA A 39 -15.14 -3.25 7.05
CA ALA A 39 -16.04 -2.50 7.91
C ALA A 39 -17.05 -1.66 7.11
N ASN A 40 -16.62 -0.97 6.05
CA ASN A 40 -17.50 -0.22 5.16
C ASN A 40 -18.55 -1.12 4.47
N LEU A 41 -18.12 -2.28 3.95
CA LEU A 41 -19.01 -3.25 3.32
C LEU A 41 -20.09 -3.77 4.27
N LYS A 42 -19.76 -3.95 5.55
CA LYS A 42 -20.66 -4.42 6.60
C LYS A 42 -21.56 -3.33 7.20
N ALA A 43 -21.19 -2.05 7.05
CA ALA A 43 -21.90 -0.95 7.71
C ALA A 43 -23.31 -0.69 7.15
N VAL A 44 -23.48 -0.82 5.82
CA VAL A 44 -24.78 -0.64 5.15
C VAL A 44 -24.94 -1.64 4.01
N ASP A 45 -26.18 -2.03 3.71
CA ASP A 45 -26.55 -3.06 2.74
C ASP A 45 -26.98 -2.52 1.36
N ASN A 46 -26.73 -1.23 1.09
CA ASN A 46 -27.04 -0.58 -0.18
C ASN A 46 -25.77 -0.13 -0.92
N ARG A 47 -25.67 -0.45 -2.21
CA ARG A 47 -24.50 -0.10 -3.06
C ARG A 47 -24.17 1.39 -3.08
N TYR A 48 -25.18 2.25 -3.23
CA TYR A 48 -24.98 3.70 -3.28
C TYR A 48 -24.68 4.28 -1.90
N ALA A 49 -25.32 3.77 -0.85
CA ALA A 49 -25.01 4.14 0.52
C ALA A 49 -23.58 3.77 0.91
N ARG A 50 -23.10 2.57 0.53
CA ARG A 50 -21.68 2.17 0.69
C ARG A 50 -20.75 3.14 -0.05
N GLY A 51 -21.13 3.56 -1.26
CA GLY A 51 -20.37 4.57 -2.01
C GLY A 51 -20.30 5.92 -1.28
N GLY A 52 -21.43 6.39 -0.74
CA GLY A 52 -21.49 7.60 0.09
C GLY A 52 -20.67 7.48 1.37
N LEU A 53 -20.75 6.35 2.05
CA LEU A 53 -19.98 6.06 3.25
C LEU A 53 -18.47 5.98 2.94
N ASN A 54 -18.08 5.36 1.83
CA ASN A 54 -16.70 5.35 1.36
C ASN A 54 -16.16 6.78 1.16
N MET A 55 -16.96 7.66 0.55
CA MET A 55 -16.60 9.07 0.36
C MET A 55 -16.46 9.79 1.69
N LEU A 56 -17.39 9.55 2.64
CA LEU A 56 -17.35 10.12 3.98
C LEU A 56 -16.13 9.63 4.79
N MET A 57 -15.76 8.36 4.61
CA MET A 57 -14.60 7.72 5.25
C MET A 57 -13.27 8.04 4.54
N SER A 58 -13.26 8.84 3.47
CA SER A 58 -12.05 9.14 2.70
C SER A 58 -10.85 9.62 3.54
N PRO A 59 -11.01 10.41 4.64
CA PRO A 59 -9.88 10.75 5.50
C PRO A 59 -9.28 9.54 6.21
N ALA A 60 -10.11 8.58 6.65
CA ALA A 60 -9.66 7.35 7.28
C ALA A 60 -8.93 6.45 6.26
N TYR A 61 -9.47 6.32 5.05
CA TYR A 61 -8.80 5.60 3.97
C TYR A 61 -7.43 6.19 3.64
N ALA A 62 -7.30 7.51 3.60
CA ALA A 62 -6.01 8.15 3.35
C ALA A 62 -4.97 7.80 4.43
N VAL A 63 -5.38 7.74 5.70
CA VAL A 63 -4.50 7.32 6.81
C VAL A 63 -4.13 5.84 6.70
N CYS A 64 -5.10 4.96 6.45
CA CYS A 64 -4.84 3.53 6.33
C CYS A 64 -3.93 3.21 5.14
N ILE A 65 -4.16 3.83 3.98
CA ILE A 65 -3.30 3.68 2.79
C ILE A 65 -1.87 4.15 3.12
N GLY A 66 -1.72 5.29 3.79
CA GLY A 66 -0.41 5.77 4.22
C GLY A 66 0.28 4.82 5.19
N ALA A 67 -0.45 4.24 6.13
CA ALA A 67 0.09 3.29 7.10
C ALA A 67 0.50 1.96 6.43
N ASP A 68 -0.30 1.43 5.50
CA ASP A 68 0.05 0.25 4.73
C ASP A 68 1.30 0.53 3.88
N TYR A 69 1.34 1.65 3.15
CA TYR A 69 2.45 2.00 2.28
C TYR A 69 3.78 2.18 3.03
N VAL A 70 3.77 2.91 4.15
CA VAL A 70 5.00 3.27 4.88
C VAL A 70 5.44 2.18 5.85
N VAL A 71 4.50 1.47 6.47
CA VAL A 71 4.79 0.57 7.59
C VAL A 71 4.49 -0.87 7.24
N PHE A 72 3.22 -1.23 7.06
CA PHE A 72 2.84 -2.64 7.06
C PHE A 72 3.30 -3.39 5.80
N ASN A 73 3.24 -2.78 4.63
CA ASN A 73 3.75 -3.40 3.40
C ASN A 73 5.29 -3.41 3.38
N SER A 74 5.94 -2.45 4.05
CA SER A 74 7.40 -2.45 4.21
C SER A 74 7.84 -3.60 5.12
N VAL A 75 7.13 -3.83 6.23
CA VAL A 75 7.39 -5.01 7.08
C VAL A 75 7.12 -6.28 6.30
N GLU A 76 5.95 -6.40 5.66
CA GLU A 76 5.56 -7.54 4.80
C GLU A 76 6.65 -7.90 3.78
N PHE A 77 7.26 -6.93 3.11
CA PHE A 77 8.37 -7.17 2.18
C PHE A 77 9.61 -7.78 2.85
N TRP A 78 10.04 -7.24 3.99
CA TRP A 78 11.26 -7.69 4.64
C TRP A 78 11.10 -9.00 5.44
N THR A 79 9.86 -9.33 5.84
CA THR A 79 9.54 -10.50 6.67
C THR A 79 8.83 -11.61 5.91
N GLY A 80 8.54 -11.41 4.62
CA GLY A 80 7.79 -12.34 3.77
C GLY A 80 6.28 -12.34 4.04
N GLU A 81 5.85 -12.13 5.29
CA GLU A 81 4.43 -12.08 5.66
C GLU A 81 4.03 -10.76 6.33
N ASN A 82 2.79 -10.33 6.09
CA ASN A 82 2.21 -9.18 6.75
C ASN A 82 1.79 -9.53 8.20
N PRO A 83 2.23 -8.76 9.21
CA PRO A 83 1.98 -9.09 10.62
C PRO A 83 0.49 -8.97 11.04
N ILE A 84 -0.38 -8.41 10.21
CA ILE A 84 -1.80 -8.20 10.54
C ILE A 84 -2.70 -9.33 10.03
N ASN A 85 -2.38 -9.89 8.86
CA ASN A 85 -3.24 -10.86 8.18
C ASN A 85 -2.49 -12.14 7.74
N GLY A 86 -1.18 -12.24 7.96
CA GLY A 86 -0.36 -13.38 7.58
C GLY A 86 -0.26 -13.61 6.07
N SER A 87 -0.62 -12.62 5.25
CA SER A 87 -0.52 -12.74 3.79
C SER A 87 0.93 -12.58 3.36
N GLY A 88 1.37 -13.46 2.45
CA GLY A 88 2.68 -13.35 1.81
C GLY A 88 2.81 -12.09 0.96
N HIS A 89 4.03 -11.57 0.83
CA HIS A 89 4.29 -10.41 -0.02
C HIS A 89 4.09 -10.75 -1.49
N VAL A 90 3.51 -9.83 -2.27
CA VAL A 90 3.19 -10.08 -3.70
C VAL A 90 4.42 -10.43 -4.54
N PHE A 91 5.61 -9.97 -4.15
CA PHE A 91 6.86 -10.27 -4.86
C PHE A 91 7.37 -11.70 -4.66
N ASP A 92 6.87 -12.42 -3.66
CA ASP A 92 7.19 -13.83 -3.45
C ASP A 92 6.26 -14.74 -4.27
N THR A 93 5.38 -14.17 -5.11
CA THR A 93 4.49 -14.94 -5.98
C THR A 93 5.27 -15.55 -7.14
N GLU A 94 5.25 -16.88 -7.27
CA GLU A 94 5.82 -17.57 -8.41
C GLU A 94 5.02 -17.27 -9.69
N VAL A 95 5.68 -16.61 -10.66
CA VAL A 95 5.13 -16.29 -11.98
C VAL A 95 6.18 -16.55 -13.05
N ASP A 96 5.75 -16.73 -14.29
CA ASP A 96 6.68 -16.83 -15.42
C ASP A 96 7.39 -15.49 -15.65
N THR A 97 8.72 -15.47 -15.47
CA THR A 97 9.53 -14.25 -15.54
C THR A 97 10.31 -14.17 -16.85
N LEU A 98 10.30 -12.99 -17.49
CA LEU A 98 11.09 -12.74 -18.70
C LEU A 98 12.62 -12.82 -18.47
N ILE A 99 13.08 -12.60 -17.24
CA ILE A 99 14.48 -12.63 -16.85
C ILE A 99 14.62 -13.44 -15.56
N GLU A 100 15.36 -14.54 -15.63
CA GLU A 100 15.53 -15.47 -14.51
C GLU A 100 16.82 -15.19 -13.75
N VAL A 101 16.74 -14.35 -12.71
CA VAL A 101 17.91 -13.91 -11.93
C VAL A 101 18.31 -14.92 -10.86
N ASN A 102 17.35 -15.65 -10.29
CA ASN A 102 17.61 -16.56 -9.14
C ASN A 102 18.65 -17.63 -9.44
N ARG A 103 18.81 -18.07 -10.70
CA ARG A 103 19.85 -19.05 -11.09
C ARG A 103 21.29 -18.54 -10.93
N GLN A 104 21.47 -17.24 -10.78
CA GLN A 104 22.78 -16.57 -10.65
C GLN A 104 23.01 -16.03 -9.23
N LEU A 105 22.02 -16.15 -8.34
CA LEU A 105 22.10 -15.68 -6.96
C LEU A 105 22.39 -16.85 -6.02
N ASP A 106 22.90 -16.51 -4.84
CA ASP A 106 22.99 -17.45 -3.73
C ASP A 106 21.57 -17.71 -3.17
N ASP A 107 21.29 -18.94 -2.74
CA ASP A 107 19.98 -19.34 -2.21
C ASP A 107 19.53 -18.47 -1.02
N SER A 108 20.47 -17.88 -0.27
CA SER A 108 20.13 -16.94 0.81
C SER A 108 19.53 -15.61 0.36
N LEU A 109 19.57 -15.30 -0.94
CA LEU A 109 19.09 -14.05 -1.54
C LEU A 109 17.82 -14.24 -2.37
N THR A 110 17.18 -15.42 -2.32
CA THR A 110 15.98 -15.72 -3.10
C THR A 110 14.69 -15.63 -2.29
N GLU A 111 14.78 -15.39 -0.98
CA GLU A 111 13.64 -15.32 -0.06
C GLU A 111 13.74 -14.09 0.87
N ALA A 112 12.69 -13.85 1.65
CA ALA A 112 12.68 -12.79 2.66
C ALA A 112 13.81 -13.01 3.69
N PRO A 113 14.62 -11.97 3.99
CA PRO A 113 15.82 -12.14 4.82
C PRO A 113 15.51 -12.28 6.32
N ILE A 114 14.28 -12.01 6.74
CA ILE A 114 13.85 -12.03 8.14
C ILE A 114 12.63 -12.94 8.25
N ALA A 115 12.57 -13.75 9.31
CA ALA A 115 11.39 -14.54 9.60
C ALA A 115 10.16 -13.67 9.89
N PRO A 116 8.93 -14.17 9.62
CA PRO A 116 7.69 -13.53 10.04
C PRO A 116 7.67 -13.19 11.54
N ILE A 117 7.00 -12.09 11.92
CA ILE A 117 7.02 -11.52 13.28
C ILE A 117 5.76 -11.92 14.10
N ASN A 118 4.87 -12.71 13.51
CA ASN A 118 3.54 -13.10 13.99
C ASN A 118 3.53 -14.26 14.99
#